data_AF-A0A7X7G780-F1
#
_entry.id   AF-A0A7X7G780-F1
#
_cell.length_a   1.000
_cell.length_b   1.000
_cell.length_c   1.000
_cell.angle_alpha   90.00
_cell.angle_beta   90.00
_cell.angle_gamma   90.00
#
_symmetry.space_group_name_H-M   'P 1'
#
loop_
_entity.id
_entity.type
_entity.pdbx_description
1 polymer ?
#
loop_
_entity_poly.entity_id
_entity_poly.type
_entity_poly.pdbx_seq_one_letter_code
_entity_poly.pdbx_strand_id
1 'polypeptide(L)' 'AGAKASHRVDNAGEIDEAWLEGVEKVGVTSGASVPDDLVQGVLRYLEQRGYPQAVEERLTEENLTFSLPPELRKDLKARG' A
#
# COMPACT_ATOMS: atom_id res chain seq x y z
N ALA A 1 -2.31 -2.30 22.60
CA ALA A 1 -1.22 -3.24 22.28
C ALA A 1 -1.09 -3.28 20.77
N GLY A 2 0.14 -3.18 20.23
CA GLY A 2 0.39 -3.18 18.78
C GLY A 2 0.34 -4.59 18.17
N ALA A 3 0.66 -4.70 16.87
CA ALA A 3 0.77 -5.98 16.20
C ALA A 3 1.87 -6.86 16.85
N LYS A 4 1.67 -8.18 16.87
CA LYS A 4 2.62 -9.15 17.45
C LYS A 4 3.92 -9.25 16.65
N ALA A 5 3.86 -8.97 15.35
CA ALA A 5 4.98 -8.92 14.42
C ALA A 5 4.70 -7.88 13.32
N SER A 6 5.75 -7.39 12.67
CA SER A 6 5.67 -6.50 11.52
C SER A 6 6.82 -6.80 10.57
N HIS A 7 6.52 -6.89 9.28
CA HIS A 7 7.45 -7.21 8.21
C HIS A 7 7.33 -6.17 7.10
N ARG A 8 8.46 -5.71 6.58
CA ARG A 8 8.51 -4.85 5.38
C ARG A 8 8.83 -5.75 4.20
N VAL A 9 7.98 -5.72 3.19
CA VAL A 9 8.14 -6.42 1.92
C VAL A 9 8.07 -5.41 0.77
N ASP A 10 8.83 -5.64 -0.30
CA ASP A 10 8.75 -4.80 -1.50
C ASP A 10 7.60 -5.24 -2.41
N ASN A 11 7.16 -6.50 -2.34
CA ASN A 11 5.99 -7.02 -3.06
C ASN A 11 5.43 -8.30 -2.40
N ALA A 12 4.29 -8.79 -2.90
CA ALA A 12 3.60 -9.97 -2.37
C ALA A 12 4.44 -11.26 -2.40
N GLY A 13 5.39 -11.40 -3.34
CA GLY A 13 6.24 -12.57 -3.47
C GLY A 13 7.29 -12.72 -2.37
N GLU A 14 7.50 -11.69 -1.55
CA GLU A 14 8.44 -11.73 -0.42
C GLU A 14 7.75 -12.09 0.90
N ILE A 15 6.44 -12.34 0.89
CA ILE A 15 5.69 -12.76 2.07
C ILE A 15 5.99 -14.23 2.33
N ASP A 16 6.65 -14.51 3.44
CA ASP A 16 6.85 -15.88 3.92
C ASP A 16 5.53 -16.42 4.50
N GLU A 17 5.12 -17.62 4.05
CA GLU A 17 3.90 -18.27 4.52
C GLU A 17 3.96 -18.61 6.01
N ALA A 18 5.16 -18.85 6.55
CA ALA A 18 5.35 -19.12 7.97
C ALA A 18 4.91 -17.94 8.85
N TRP A 19 4.88 -16.70 8.32
CA TRP A 19 4.38 -15.54 9.04
C TRP A 19 2.86 -15.55 9.25
N LEU A 20 2.13 -16.31 8.43
CA LEU A 20 0.66 -16.36 8.41
C LEU A 20 0.11 -17.55 9.22
N GLU A 21 0.97 -18.47 9.66
CA GLU A 21 0.55 -19.65 10.43
C GLU A 21 -0.12 -19.24 11.75
N GLY A 22 -1.39 -19.65 11.90
CA GLY A 22 -2.19 -19.33 13.09
C GLY A 22 -2.58 -17.85 13.21
N VAL A 23 -2.37 -17.03 12.18
CA VAL A 23 -2.74 -15.61 12.18
C VAL A 23 -4.16 -15.43 11.65
N GLU A 24 -5.07 -14.96 12.52
CA GLU A 24 -6.46 -14.70 12.13
C GLU A 24 -6.68 -13.33 11.49
N LYS A 25 -5.80 -12.36 11.76
CA LYS A 25 -5.94 -10.97 11.33
C LYS A 25 -4.60 -10.40 10.87
N VAL A 26 -4.58 -9.83 9.67
CA VAL A 26 -3.41 -9.16 9.09
C VAL A 26 -3.78 -7.71 8.82
N GLY A 27 -2.96 -6.78 9.31
CA GLY A 27 -3.04 -5.38 8.92
C GLY A 27 -2.03 -5.11 7.80
N VAL A 28 -2.47 -4.45 6.74
CA VAL A 28 -1.62 -4.05 5.62
C VAL A 28 -1.57 -2.53 5.57
N THR A 29 -0.37 -1.99 5.43
CA THR A 29 -0.13 -0.56 5.25
C THR A 29 1.00 -0.36 4.25
N SER A 30 1.09 0.82 3.66
CA SER A 30 2.12 1.16 2.68
C SER A 30 2.72 2.53 2.98
N GLY A 31 3.95 2.73 2.50
CA GLY A 31 4.54 4.07 2.49
C GLY A 31 3.86 4.95 1.46
N ALA A 32 3.93 6.27 1.65
CA ALA A 32 3.29 7.26 0.76
C ALA A 32 3.76 7.21 -0.71
N SER A 33 4.93 6.62 -0.98
CA SER A 33 5.51 6.50 -2.33
C SER A 33 5.22 5.16 -3.02
N VAL A 34 4.46 4.26 -2.38
CA VAL A 34 4.21 2.92 -2.90
C VAL A 34 3.05 2.95 -3.90
N PRO A 35 3.22 2.43 -5.13
CA PRO A 35 2.13 2.29 -6.09
C PRO A 35 0.99 1.40 -5.57
N ASP A 36 -0.25 1.76 -5.88
CA ASP A 36 -1.45 1.04 -5.44
C ASP A 36 -1.44 -0.43 -5.89
N ASP A 37 -1.01 -0.73 -7.13
CA ASP A 37 -0.92 -2.10 -7.66
C ASP A 37 -0.10 -3.06 -6.79
N LEU A 38 0.94 -2.57 -6.09
CA LEU A 38 1.74 -3.39 -5.18
C LEU A 38 0.95 -3.73 -3.92
N VAL A 39 0.21 -2.77 -3.38
CA VAL A 39 -0.68 -2.97 -2.23
C VAL A 39 -1.79 -3.95 -2.61
N GLN A 40 -2.45 -3.75 -3.74
CA GLN A 40 -3.46 -4.67 -4.26
C GLN A 40 -2.90 -6.07 -4.52
N GLY A 41 -1.63 -6.17 -4.94
CA GLY A 41 -0.93 -7.44 -5.06
C GLY A 41 -0.85 -8.20 -3.72
N VAL A 42 -0.49 -7.51 -2.64
CA VAL A 42 -0.45 -8.08 -1.28
C VAL A 42 -1.85 -8.50 -0.80
N LEU A 43 -2.86 -7.65 -1.02
CA LEU A 43 -4.23 -7.98 -0.61
C LEU A 43 -4.75 -9.24 -1.31
N ARG A 44 -4.57 -9.34 -2.64
CA ARG A 44 -4.94 -10.54 -3.39
C ARG A 44 -4.18 -11.79 -2.96
N TYR A 45 -2.90 -11.63 -2.61
CA TYR A 45 -2.09 -12.74 -2.10
C TYR A 45 -2.65 -13.31 -0.78
N LEU A 46 -3.15 -12.44 0.11
CA LEU A 46 -3.80 -12.84 1.36
C LEU A 46 -5.18 -13.46 1.08
N GLU A 47 -5.97 -12.88 0.18
CA GLU A 47 -7.28 -13.45 -0.22
C GLU A 47 -7.15 -14.89 -0.74
N GLN A 48 -6.13 -15.18 -1.56
CA GLN A 48 -5.83 -16.51 -2.06
C GLN A 48 -5.51 -17.53 -0.95
N ARG A 49 -5.16 -17.07 0.25
CA ARG A 49 -4.86 -17.89 1.44
C ARG A 49 -6.03 -17.99 2.41
N GLY A 50 -7.20 -17.51 2.01
CA GLY A 50 -8.43 -17.63 2.78
C GLY A 50 -8.73 -16.44 3.70
N TYR A 51 -7.94 -15.37 3.64
CA TYR A 51 -8.34 -14.12 4.27
C TYR A 51 -9.50 -13.49 3.49
N PRO A 52 -10.45 -12.82 4.17
CA PRO A 52 -11.51 -12.11 3.48
C PRO A 52 -10.96 -10.88 2.75
N GLN A 53 -11.78 -10.33 1.85
CA GLN A 53 -11.48 -9.05 1.21
C GLN A 53 -11.17 -7.99 2.26
N ALA A 54 -10.13 -7.19 1.99
CA ALA A 54 -9.69 -6.16 2.92
C ALA A 54 -10.78 -5.10 3.12
N VAL A 55 -10.96 -4.71 4.38
CA VAL A 55 -11.79 -3.56 4.76
C VAL A 55 -10.87 -2.35 4.83
N GLU A 56 -11.15 -1.33 4.02
CA GLU A 56 -10.39 -0.09 4.07
C GLU A 56 -10.74 0.68 5.36
N GLU A 57 -9.81 0.73 6.30
CA GLU A 57 -9.92 1.60 7.47
C GLU A 57 -9.21 2.93 7.21
N ARG A 58 -9.99 3.95 6.88
CA ARG A 58 -9.51 5.33 6.68
C ARG A 58 -9.65 6.11 7.98
N LEU A 59 -8.55 6.32 8.70
CA LEU A 59 -8.54 7.06 9.97
C LEU A 59 -8.66 8.58 9.79
N THR A 60 -8.12 9.13 8.69
CA THR A 60 -8.14 10.58 8.41
C THR A 60 -8.02 10.82 6.90
N GLU A 61 -8.77 11.79 6.38
CA GLU A 61 -8.64 12.25 4.99
C GLU A 61 -7.60 13.37 4.90
N GLU A 62 -6.53 13.14 4.14
CA GLU A 62 -5.51 14.15 3.84
C GLU A 62 -5.64 14.58 2.37
N ASN A 63 -6.10 15.82 2.15
CA ASN A 63 -6.41 16.36 0.82
C ASN A 63 -5.35 17.36 0.31
N LEU A 64 -4.13 17.33 0.86
CA LEU A 64 -3.07 18.27 0.49
C LEU A 64 -2.51 17.93 -0.90
N THR A 65 -2.71 18.83 -1.86
CA THR A 65 -2.19 18.69 -3.22
C THR A 65 -1.13 19.76 -3.50
N PHE A 66 0.07 19.36 -3.90
CA PHE A 66 1.11 20.27 -4.36
C PHE A 66 0.95 20.55 -5.86
N SER A 67 0.66 21.79 -6.21
CA SER A 67 0.63 22.20 -7.62
C SER A 67 2.04 22.33 -8.19
N LEU A 68 2.24 21.86 -9.42
CA LEU A 68 3.50 22.04 -10.14
C LEU A 68 3.86 23.55 -10.21
N PRO A 69 5.11 23.99 -9.95
CA PRO A 69 5.50 25.39 -10.10
C PRO A 69 5.19 25.97 -11.50
N PRO A 70 4.84 27.28 -11.62
CA PRO A 70 4.52 27.92 -12.90
C PRO A 70 5.59 27.78 -13.98
N GLU A 71 6.86 27.73 -13.57
CA GLU A 71 8.04 27.62 -14.44
C GLU A 71 8.05 26.25 -15.12
N LEU A 72 7.83 25.17 -14.36
CA LEU A 72 7.79 23.80 -14.89
C LEU A 72 6.57 23.57 -15.80
N ARG A 73 5.45 24.26 -15.55
CA ARG A 73 4.27 24.19 -16.44
C ARG A 73 4.54 24.82 -17.81
N LYS A 74 5.33 25.91 -17.86
CA LYS A 74 5.70 26.56 -19.13
C LYS A 74 6.60 25.66 -19.97
N ASP A 75 7.58 25.02 -19.34
CA ASP A 75 8.51 24.11 -20.03
C ASP A 75 7.81 22.87 -20.60
N LEU A 76 6.86 22.28 -19.88
CA LEU A 76 6.07 21.15 -20.40
C LEU A 76 5.25 21.54 -21.64
N LYS A 77 4.67 22.75 -21.65
CA LYS A 77 3.84 23.26 -22.75
C LYS A 77 4.67 23.65 -23.98
N ALA A 78 5.95 23.98 -23.82
CA ALA A 78 6.86 24.28 -24.92
C ALA A 78 7.46 23.03 -25.59
N ARG A 79 7.36 21.87 -24.93
CA ARG A 79 7.90 20.57 -25.39
C ARG A 79 6.87 19.65 -26.06
N GLY A 80 5.58 20.00 -26.00
CA GLY A 80 4.48 19.30 -26.68
C GLY A 80 3.97 20.10 -27.87
#